data_AF-A0A7C5JIQ6-F1
#
_entry.id   AF-A0A7C5JIQ6-F1
#
_cell.length_a   1.000
_cell.length_b   1.000
_cell.length_c   1.000
_cell.angle_alpha   90.00
_cell.angle_beta   90.00
_cell.angle_gamma   90.00
#
_symmetry.space_group_name_H-M   'P 1'
#
loop_
_entity.id
_entity.type
_entity.pdbx_description
1 polymer ?
#
loop_
_entity_poly.entity_id
_entity_poly.type
_entity_poly.pdbx_seq_one_letter_code
_entity_poly.pdbx_strand_id
1 'polypeptide(L)'
;MSKLNIENLPYLKRVNLGYKYRLYPTIEQQTLLNHQMFIYNQAYNICLNLWKEEQERNRTLPKEEQTHRKPKEIDQEVKNILK
;
A
#
# COMPACT_ATOMS: atom_id res chain seq x y z
N MET A 1 -10.12 37.55 -28.86
CA MET A 1 -9.80 36.38 -27.99
C MET A 1 -11.02 35.46 -27.95
N SER A 2 -11.08 34.50 -28.87
CA SER A 2 -12.17 33.53 -28.95
C SER A 2 -12.10 32.58 -27.76
N LYS A 3 -13.20 32.49 -27.00
CA LYS A 3 -13.35 31.48 -25.95
C LYS A 3 -13.26 30.10 -26.60
N LEU A 4 -12.20 29.37 -26.31
CA LEU A 4 -12.08 27.96 -26.69
C LEU A 4 -13.26 27.21 -26.07
N ASN A 5 -14.05 26.54 -26.91
CA ASN A 5 -15.14 25.67 -26.48
C ASN A 5 -14.51 24.40 -25.89
N ILE A 6 -14.29 24.41 -24.57
CA ILE A 6 -13.62 23.34 -23.80
C ILE A 6 -14.45 22.04 -23.76
N GLU A 7 -15.71 22.08 -24.18
CA GLU A 7 -16.68 20.99 -24.02
C GLU A 7 -16.42 19.76 -24.89
N ASN A 8 -15.57 19.85 -25.93
CA ASN A 8 -15.35 18.77 -26.90
C ASN A 8 -13.93 18.15 -26.87
N LEU A 9 -13.21 18.25 -25.75
CA LEU A 9 -11.90 17.62 -25.62
C LEU A 9 -12.07 16.15 -25.15
N PRO A 10 -11.61 15.15 -25.92
CA PRO A 10 -11.86 13.73 -25.64
C PRO A 10 -11.21 13.21 -24.34
N TYR A 11 -10.28 13.98 -23.77
CA TYR A 11 -9.61 13.70 -22.50
C TYR A 11 -10.28 14.36 -21.29
N LEU A 12 -11.25 15.26 -21.50
CA LEU A 12 -12.05 15.89 -20.44
C LEU A 12 -13.24 15.00 -20.04
N LYS A 13 -13.01 13.68 -20.00
CA LYS A 13 -14.00 12.74 -19.46
C LYS A 13 -14.10 12.98 -17.96
N ARG A 14 -15.29 13.40 -17.49
CA ARG A 14 -15.62 13.39 -16.05
C ARG A 14 -15.39 11.98 -15.52
N VAL A 15 -14.32 11.78 -14.78
CA VAL A 15 -14.07 10.52 -14.08
C VAL A 15 -15.06 10.48 -12.94
N ASN A 16 -16.15 9.71 -13.10
CA ASN A 16 -17.11 9.48 -12.03
C ASN A 16 -16.41 8.67 -10.92
N LEU A 17 -16.14 9.33 -9.79
CA LEU A 17 -15.40 8.79 -8.63
C LEU A 17 -16.05 7.57 -7.94
N GLY A 18 -17.17 7.07 -8.47
CA GLY A 18 -17.90 5.90 -7.96
C GLY A 18 -17.96 4.69 -8.92
N TYR A 19 -17.31 4.75 -10.08
CA TYR A 19 -17.27 3.59 -10.98
C TYR A 19 -16.29 2.54 -10.46
N LYS A 20 -16.84 1.38 -10.05
CA LYS A 20 -16.04 0.18 -9.78
C LYS A 20 -15.62 -0.42 -11.12
N TYR A 21 -14.42 -0.11 -11.58
CA TYR A 21 -13.84 -0.77 -12.74
C TYR A 21 -13.57 -2.24 -12.40
N ARG A 22 -14.33 -3.15 -13.03
CA ARG A 22 -14.01 -4.57 -12.99
C ARG A 22 -12.85 -4.80 -13.95
N LEU A 23 -11.70 -5.16 -13.40
CA LEU A 23 -10.56 -5.60 -14.20
C LEU A 23 -10.88 -7.00 -14.75
N TYR A 24 -10.66 -7.19 -16.04
CA TYR A 24 -10.72 -8.50 -16.71
C TYR A 24 -9.31 -8.86 -17.18
N PRO A 25 -8.42 -9.26 -16.27
CA PRO A 25 -7.04 -9.57 -16.62
C PRO A 25 -6.97 -10.84 -17.48
N THR A 26 -5.96 -10.91 -18.35
CA THR A 26 -5.56 -12.19 -18.96
C THR A 26 -4.99 -13.13 -17.90
N ILE A 27 -4.84 -14.41 -18.22
CA ILE A 27 -4.26 -15.41 -17.31
C ILE A 27 -2.85 -14.98 -16.85
N GLU A 28 -2.03 -14.47 -17.76
CA GLU A 28 -0.68 -13.98 -17.45
C GLU A 28 -0.70 -12.79 -16.49
N GLN A 29 -1.59 -11.82 -16.75
CA GLN A 29 -1.77 -10.66 -15.87
C GLN A 29 -2.26 -11.09 -14.49
N GLN A 30 -3.15 -12.08 -14.42
CA GLN A 30 -3.64 -12.61 -13.16
C GLN A 30 -2.53 -13.30 -12.36
N THR A 31 -1.67 -14.09 -13.00
CA THR A 31 -0.52 -14.71 -12.36
C THR A 31 0.44 -13.66 -11.80
N LEU A 32 0.75 -12.62 -12.57
CA LEU A 32 1.59 -11.51 -12.10
C LEU A 32 0.97 -10.79 -10.90
N LEU A 33 -0.33 -10.47 -10.98
CA LEU A 33 -1.06 -9.82 -9.88
C LEU A 33 -1.06 -10.69 -8.63
N ASN A 34 -1.35 -11.99 -8.75
CA ASN A 34 -1.35 -12.93 -7.64
C ASN A 34 0.01 -12.98 -6.95
N HIS A 35 1.10 -13.03 -7.73
CA HIS A 35 2.45 -13.03 -7.20
C HIS A 35 2.77 -11.73 -6.43
N GLN A 36 2.43 -10.57 -7.01
CA GLN A 36 2.64 -9.28 -6.34
C GLN A 36 1.81 -9.15 -5.06
N MET A 37 0.54 -9.58 -5.10
CA MET A 37 -0.33 -9.60 -3.92
C MET A 37 0.19 -10.55 -2.84
N PHE A 38 0.73 -11.71 -3.22
CA PHE A 38 1.33 -12.63 -2.28
C PHE A 38 2.52 -11.99 -1.56
N ILE A 39 3.47 -11.39 -2.29
CA ILE A 39 4.63 -10.70 -1.69
C ILE A 39 4.16 -9.56 -0.77
N TYR A 40 3.21 -8.75 -1.24
CA TYR A 40 2.67 -7.65 -0.45
C TYR A 40 2.04 -8.16 0.86
N ASN A 41 1.27 -9.23 0.81
CA ASN A 41 0.67 -9.84 1.99
C ASN A 41 1.73 -10.36 2.98
N GLN A 42 2.82 -10.96 2.49
CA GLN A 42 3.92 -11.39 3.36
C GLN A 42 4.58 -10.19 4.05
N ALA A 43 4.95 -9.16 3.30
CA ALA A 43 5.54 -7.94 3.85
C ALA A 43 4.61 -7.26 4.87
N TYR A 44 3.32 -7.15 4.55
CA TYR A 44 2.32 -6.58 5.44
C TYR A 44 2.21 -7.35 6.76
N ASN A 45 2.13 -8.68 6.70
CA ASN A 45 2.03 -9.51 7.91
C ASN A 45 3.27 -9.38 8.80
N ILE A 46 4.46 -9.30 8.20
CA ILE A 46 5.71 -9.06 8.93
C ILE A 46 5.65 -7.70 9.65
N CYS A 47 5.32 -6.63 8.92
CA CYS A 47 5.19 -5.29 9.50
C CYS A 47 4.17 -5.26 10.64
N LEU A 48 3.02 -5.92 10.47
CA LEU A 48 1.97 -5.99 11.48
C LEU A 48 2.45 -6.71 12.74
N ASN A 49 3.20 -7.81 12.60
CA ASN A 49 3.75 -8.54 13.73
C ASN A 49 4.81 -7.70 14.47
N LEU A 50 5.73 -7.07 13.73
CA LEU A 50 6.73 -6.17 14.31
C LEU A 50 6.09 -5.03 15.10
N TRP A 51 4.99 -4.47 14.59
CA TRP A 51 4.22 -3.45 15.29
C TRP A 51 3.56 -3.99 16.55
N LYS A 52 2.91 -5.16 16.49
CA LYS A 52 2.29 -5.80 17.67
C LYS A 52 3.30 -6.05 18.79
N GLU A 53 4.47 -6.58 18.46
CA GLU A 53 5.56 -6.81 19.44
C GLU A 53 6.01 -5.51 20.11
N GLU A 54 6.06 -4.42 19.35
CA GLU A 54 6.41 -3.10 19.86
C GLU A 54 5.31 -2.53 20.76
N GLN A 55 4.05 -2.69 20.39
CA GLN A 55 2.92 -2.29 21.23
C GLN A 55 2.87 -3.07 22.54
N GLU A 56 3.09 -4.39 22.52
CA GLU A 56 3.11 -5.19 23.75
C GLU A 56 4.27 -4.80 24.66
N ARG A 57 5.45 -4.48 24.11
CA ARG A 57 6.58 -3.95 24.90
C ARG A 57 6.30 -2.57 25.48
N ASN A 58 5.68 -1.69 24.71
CA ASN A 58 5.39 -0.31 25.12
C ASN A 58 4.14 -0.18 25.99
N ARG A 59 3.30 -1.22 26.09
CA ARG A 59 2.01 -1.21 26.78
C ARG A 59 2.12 -0.80 28.26
N THR A 60 3.20 -1.20 28.92
CA THR A 60 3.44 -0.94 30.34
C THR A 60 4.37 0.26 30.59
N LEU A 61 4.98 0.81 29.53
CA LEU A 61 5.96 1.89 29.65
C LEU A 61 5.30 3.27 29.61
N PRO A 62 5.79 4.23 30.42
CA PRO A 62 5.38 5.63 30.30
C PRO A 62 5.77 6.17 28.92
N LYS A 63 5.00 7.15 28.42
CA LYS A 63 5.11 7.65 27.03
C LYS A 63 6.52 8.11 26.64
N GLU A 64 7.29 8.61 27.60
CA GLU A 64 8.66 9.11 27.41
C GLU A 64 9.68 7.98 27.16
N GLU A 65 9.38 6.77 27.61
CA GLU A 65 10.23 5.57 27.48
C GLU A 65 9.79 4.65 26.33
N GLN A 66 8.67 4.97 25.67
CA GLN A 66 8.18 4.19 24.54
C GLN A 66 9.13 4.30 23.35
N THR A 67 9.54 3.16 22.83
CA THR A 67 10.47 3.10 21.69
C THR A 67 9.74 2.60 20.45
N HIS A 68 9.91 3.32 19.35
CA HIS A 68 9.29 2.97 18.07
C HIS A 68 10.33 2.78 16.98
N ARG A 69 10.21 1.69 16.22
CA ARG A 69 11.09 1.43 15.08
C ARG A 69 10.91 2.51 14.01
N LYS A 70 12.01 2.99 13.45
CA LYS A 70 11.98 3.91 12.31
C LYS A 70 11.59 3.15 11.04
N PRO A 71 10.98 3.81 10.03
CA PRO A 71 10.61 3.16 8.77
C PRO A 71 11.77 2.42 8.08
N LYS A 72 12.99 2.98 8.16
CA LYS A 72 14.21 2.35 7.61
C LYS A 72 14.56 1.03 8.30
N GLU A 73 14.32 0.92 9.60
CA GLU A 73 14.60 -0.28 10.38
C GLU A 73 13.57 -1.36 10.05
N ILE A 74 12.29 -0.98 9.90
CA ILE A 74 11.22 -1.87 9.46
C ILE A 74 11.51 -2.43 8.06
N ASP A 75 11.88 -1.56 7.10
CA ASP A 75 12.22 -1.97 5.73
C ASP A 75 13.42 -2.93 5.70
N GLN A 76 14.46 -2.66 6.50
CA GLN A 76 15.60 -3.54 6.61
C GLN A 76 15.22 -4.91 7.19
N GLU A 77 14.38 -4.94 8.21
CA GLU A 77 13.95 -6.18 8.86
C GLU A 77 13.08 -7.03 7.94
N VAL A 78 12.14 -6.40 7.22
CA VAL A 78 11.33 -7.09 6.20
C VAL A 78 12.22 -7.70 5.13
N LYS A 79 13.23 -6.98 4.65
CA LYS A 79 14.21 -7.49 3.67
C LYS A 79 15.04 -8.64 4.22
N ASN A 80 15.35 -8.65 5.52
CA ASN A 80 16.09 -9.75 6.15
C ASN A 80 15.23 -11.01 6.27
N ILE A 81 13.95 -10.86 6.61
CA ILE A 81 13.01 -11.98 6.79
C ILE A 81 12.62 -12.62 5.46
N LEU A 82 12.48 -11.81 4.40
CA LEU A 82 12.10 -12.27 3.06
C LEU A 82 13.30 -12.74 2.20
N LYS A 83 14.51 -12.77 2.77
CA LYS A 83 15.75 -13.15 2.08
C LYS A 83 15.95 -14.65 2.07
#